data_AF-A0A8T7ERE1-F1
#
_entry.id   AF-A0A8T7ERE1-F1
#
_cell.length_a   1.000
_cell.length_b   1.000
_cell.length_c   1.000
_cell.angle_alpha   90.00
_cell.angle_beta   90.00
_cell.angle_gamma   90.00
#
_symmetry.space_group_name_H-M   'P 1'
#
loop_
_entity.id
_entity.type
_entity.pdbx_description
1 polymer ?
#
loop_
_entity_poly.entity_id
_entity_poly.type
_entity_poly.pdbx_seq_one_letter_code
_entity_poly.pdbx_strand_id
1 'polypeptide(L)'
;MLRAAKAEGLPVTLGVCPHHLWLTVDDLPRLGALGRMKPGLKSPADRAALWDAIADGTVDVVESDHAPHTLAEKQSERPPYGVPGLPTTVPLLLTAVGEGRLSLQRAVELLSDGPARVLGVERPHDTGCVVEMDTPWVIDGARLLGRCGWSPYDGMRA
;
A
#
# COMPACT_ATOMS: atom_id res chain seq x y z
N MET A 1 2.17 19.94 -5.25
CA MET A 1 1.96 19.99 -6.71
C MET A 1 0.61 19.38 -7.11
N LEU A 2 0.39 18.08 -6.94
CA LEU A 2 -0.88 17.43 -7.38
C LEU A 2 -2.13 17.98 -6.70
N ARG A 3 -2.08 18.30 -5.40
CA ARG A 3 -3.18 18.98 -4.70
C ARG A 3 -3.57 20.31 -5.36
N ALA A 4 -2.58 21.11 -5.78
CA ALA A 4 -2.82 22.38 -6.46
C ALA A 4 -3.41 22.16 -7.86
N ALA A 5 -2.86 21.22 -8.63
CA ALA A 5 -3.40 20.86 -9.95
C ALA A 5 -4.86 20.40 -9.88
N LYS A 6 -5.23 19.61 -8.85
CA LYS A 6 -6.63 19.23 -8.61
C LYS A 6 -7.51 20.42 -8.23
N ALA A 7 -7.01 21.33 -7.38
CA ALA A 7 -7.74 22.55 -7.00
C ALA A 7 -7.98 23.48 -8.21
N GLU A 8 -7.10 23.46 -9.21
CA GLU A 8 -7.26 24.15 -10.48
C GLU A 8 -8.19 23.42 -11.48
N GLY A 9 -8.72 22.25 -11.12
CA GLY A 9 -9.60 21.46 -11.98
C GLY A 9 -8.89 20.71 -13.11
N LEU A 10 -7.56 20.54 -13.03
CA LEU A 10 -6.81 19.78 -14.02
C LEU A 10 -7.14 18.27 -13.91
N PRO A 11 -7.21 17.55 -15.04
CA PRO A 11 -7.56 16.12 -15.05
C PRO A 11 -6.36 15.26 -14.64
N VAL A 12 -5.99 15.31 -13.37
CA VAL A 12 -4.88 14.54 -12.79
C VAL A 12 -5.36 13.65 -11.65
N THR A 13 -4.79 12.45 -11.56
CA THR A 13 -5.06 11.47 -10.51
C THR A 13 -3.78 11.08 -9.79
N LEU A 14 -3.91 10.57 -8.56
CA LEU A 14 -2.81 10.16 -7.70
C LEU A 14 -3.07 8.77 -7.12
N GLY A 15 -2.16 7.83 -7.39
CA GLY A 15 -2.03 6.55 -6.71
C GLY A 15 -0.92 6.59 -5.67
N VAL A 16 -1.06 5.80 -4.60
CA VAL A 16 -0.02 5.59 -3.59
C VAL A 16 0.07 4.12 -3.20
N CYS A 17 1.27 3.66 -2.85
CA CYS A 17 1.49 2.27 -2.45
C CYS A 17 1.54 2.09 -0.92
N PRO A 18 1.05 0.97 -0.35
CA PRO A 18 1.15 0.72 1.09
C PRO A 18 2.58 0.79 1.63
N HIS A 19 3.60 0.44 0.85
CA HIS A 19 4.97 0.50 1.32
C HIS A 19 5.45 1.95 1.53
N HIS A 20 4.89 2.94 0.82
CA HIS A 20 5.16 4.35 1.10
C HIS A 20 4.29 4.93 2.23
N LEU A 21 3.19 4.25 2.58
CA LEU A 21 2.31 4.64 3.69
C LEU A 21 2.73 4.03 5.04
N TRP A 22 3.36 2.85 5.04
CA TRP A 22 3.78 2.16 6.26
C TRP A 22 5.28 2.25 6.54
N LEU A 23 6.13 2.28 5.51
CA LEU A 23 7.58 2.21 5.66
C LEU A 23 8.25 3.53 5.32
N THR A 24 9.41 3.78 5.92
CA THR A 24 10.26 4.95 5.65
C THR A 24 11.70 4.50 5.40
N VAL A 25 12.59 5.46 5.11
CA VAL A 25 14.04 5.19 5.08
C VAL A 25 14.58 4.62 6.39
N ASP A 26 13.87 4.81 7.51
CA ASP A 26 14.26 4.27 8.82
C ASP A 26 14.10 2.75 8.91
N ASP A 27 13.31 2.15 8.01
CA ASP A 27 13.15 0.70 7.89
C ASP A 27 14.27 0.04 7.09
N LEU A 28 15.06 0.80 6.32
CA LEU A 28 16.09 0.25 5.43
C LEU A 28 17.17 -0.55 6.17
N PRO A 29 17.66 -0.17 7.37
CA PRO A 29 18.62 -0.99 8.11
C PRO A 29 18.09 -2.39 8.44
N ARG A 30 16.79 -2.51 8.72
CA ARG A 30 16.12 -3.80 8.98
C ARG A 30 15.88 -4.57 7.69
N LEU A 31 15.41 -3.89 6.64
CA LEU A 31 14.97 -4.53 5.41
C LEU A 31 16.12 -4.92 4.47
N GLY A 32 17.23 -4.19 4.49
CA GLY A 32 18.32 -4.36 3.52
C GLY A 32 17.79 -4.38 2.09
N ALA A 33 18.18 -5.40 1.31
CA ALA A 33 17.74 -5.55 -0.08
C ALA A 33 16.23 -5.81 -0.23
N LEU A 34 15.55 -6.32 0.80
CA LEU A 34 14.09 -6.52 0.79
C LEU A 34 13.34 -5.17 0.76
N GLY A 35 14.00 -4.08 1.19
CA GLY A 35 13.52 -2.70 1.10
C GLY A 35 13.91 -1.99 -0.20
N ARG A 36 14.36 -2.73 -1.23
CA ARG A 36 14.72 -2.15 -2.53
C ARG A 36 13.52 -2.15 -3.49
N MET A 37 12.92 -0.98 -3.72
CA MET A 37 11.83 -0.76 -4.68
C MET A 37 11.98 0.58 -5.43
N LYS A 38 11.14 0.82 -6.45
CA LYS A 38 11.07 2.07 -7.20
C LYS A 38 9.61 2.51 -7.34
N PRO A 39 9.24 3.72 -6.89
CA PRO A 39 10.06 4.69 -6.15
C PRO A 39 10.56 4.14 -4.80
N GLY A 40 11.79 4.50 -4.41
CA GLY A 40 12.36 4.07 -3.12
C GLY A 40 11.66 4.72 -1.92
N LEU A 41 11.78 4.09 -0.74
CA LEU A 41 11.26 4.64 0.52
C LEU A 41 11.79 6.05 0.79
N LYS A 42 10.97 6.84 1.49
CA LYS A 42 11.17 8.27 1.73
C LYS A 42 11.18 8.58 3.22
N SER A 43 11.34 9.85 3.58
CA SER A 43 11.42 10.25 4.98
C SER A 43 10.08 10.04 5.71
N PRO A 44 10.07 9.98 7.05
CA PRO A 44 8.84 10.02 7.82
C PRO A 44 7.93 11.21 7.50
N ALA A 45 8.51 12.35 7.14
CA ALA A 45 7.75 13.54 6.74
C ALA A 45 7.04 13.32 5.40
N ASP A 46 7.69 12.66 4.44
CA ASP A 46 7.06 12.29 3.16
C ASP A 46 5.90 11.32 3.38
N ARG A 47 6.10 10.30 4.24
CA ARG A 47 5.03 9.37 4.64
C ARG A 47 3.86 10.11 5.29
N ALA A 48 4.12 11.05 6.20
CA ALA A 48 3.07 11.86 6.82
C ALA A 48 2.30 12.69 5.78
N ALA A 49 2.98 13.31 4.82
CA ALA A 49 2.35 14.06 3.74
C ALA A 49 1.44 13.18 2.85
N LEU A 50 1.79 11.90 2.65
CA LEU A 50 0.91 10.95 1.95
C LEU A 50 -0.36 10.63 2.75
N TRP A 51 -0.24 10.48 4.07
CA TRP A 51 -1.41 10.31 4.93
C TRP A 51 -2.31 11.54 4.95
N ASP A 52 -1.74 12.74 5.00
CA ASP A 52 -2.50 13.99 4.88
C ASP A 52 -3.23 14.07 3.52
N ALA A 53 -2.56 13.64 2.44
CA ALA A 53 -3.14 13.57 1.09
C ALA A 53 -4.23 12.51 0.95
N ILE A 54 -4.21 11.45 1.77
CA ILE A 54 -5.33 10.50 1.86
C ILE A 54 -6.53 11.17 2.55
N ALA A 55 -6.27 11.84 3.67
CA ALA A 55 -7.29 12.45 4.52
C ALA A 55 -8.02 13.60 3.82
N ASP A 56 -7.32 14.41 3.02
CA ASP A 56 -7.90 15.54 2.29
C ASP A 56 -8.51 15.17 0.92
N GLY A 57 -8.46 13.89 0.53
CA GLY A 57 -9.02 13.41 -0.74
C GLY A 57 -8.12 13.61 -1.97
N THR A 58 -6.87 14.07 -1.79
CA THR A 58 -5.93 14.23 -2.91
C THR A 58 -5.57 12.87 -3.54
N VAL A 59 -5.43 11.80 -2.75
CA VAL A 59 -5.17 10.44 -3.26
C VAL A 59 -6.46 9.82 -3.81
N ASP A 60 -6.41 9.28 -5.03
CA ASP A 60 -7.54 8.60 -5.66
C ASP A 60 -7.53 7.10 -5.41
N VAL A 61 -6.33 6.50 -5.36
CA VAL A 61 -6.14 5.04 -5.37
C VAL A 61 -5.04 4.63 -4.40
N VAL A 62 -5.24 3.48 -3.75
CA VAL A 62 -4.14 2.71 -3.15
C VAL A 62 -3.90 1.46 -3.98
N GLU A 63 -2.71 1.37 -4.58
CA GLU A 63 -2.29 0.23 -5.40
C GLU A 63 -1.15 -0.55 -4.74
N SER A 64 -1.14 -1.87 -4.91
CA SER A 64 -0.14 -2.71 -4.21
C SER A 64 1.28 -2.59 -4.76
N ASP A 65 1.42 -2.20 -6.03
CA ASP A 65 2.64 -2.35 -6.84
C ASP A 65 3.33 -3.71 -6.55
N HIS A 66 2.52 -4.77 -6.55
CA HIS A 66 2.97 -6.10 -6.18
C HIS A 66 4.02 -6.60 -7.18
N ALA A 67 5.28 -6.60 -6.74
CA ALA A 67 6.44 -7.01 -7.52
C ALA A 67 7.23 -8.08 -6.75
N PRO A 68 6.72 -9.33 -6.71
CA PRO A 68 7.32 -10.41 -5.94
C PRO A 68 8.62 -10.90 -6.60
N HIS A 69 9.63 -11.12 -5.77
CA HIS A 69 10.88 -11.76 -6.14
C HIS A 69 11.23 -12.82 -5.08
N THR A 70 11.94 -13.86 -5.45
CA THR A 70 12.45 -14.84 -4.50
C THR A 70 13.47 -14.20 -3.55
N LEU A 71 13.65 -14.79 -2.36
CA LEU A 71 14.70 -14.35 -1.43
C LEU A 71 16.10 -14.43 -2.08
N ALA A 72 16.36 -15.47 -2.88
CA ALA A 72 17.62 -15.64 -3.60
C ALA A 72 17.90 -14.48 -4.56
N GLU A 73 16.91 -14.05 -5.35
CA GLU A 73 17.05 -12.89 -6.24
C GLU A 73 17.32 -11.60 -5.44
N LYS A 74 16.62 -11.41 -4.33
CA LYS A 74 16.82 -10.25 -3.44
C LYS A 74 18.17 -10.27 -2.72
N GLN A 75 18.81 -11.42 -2.58
CA GLN A 75 20.14 -11.59 -1.97
C GLN A 75 21.29 -11.61 -3.00
N SER A 76 20.98 -11.53 -4.29
CA SER A 76 21.99 -11.50 -5.35
C SER A 76 22.90 -10.27 -5.29
N GLU A 77 23.99 -10.25 -6.08
CA GLU A 77 24.87 -9.08 -6.20
C GLU A 77 24.15 -7.82 -6.72
N ARG A 78 23.06 -8.02 -7.48
CA ARG A 78 22.26 -6.94 -8.07
C ARG A 78 20.77 -7.17 -7.79
N PRO A 79 20.32 -6.99 -6.54
CA PRO A 79 18.94 -7.26 -6.16
C PRO A 79 17.95 -6.45 -7.01
N PRO A 80 16.87 -7.08 -7.53
CA PRO A 80 15.87 -6.38 -8.30
C PRO A 80 15.07 -5.40 -7.43
N TYR A 81 14.50 -4.39 -8.07
CA TYR A 81 13.52 -3.51 -7.45
C TYR A 81 12.16 -4.21 -7.38
N GLY A 82 11.49 -4.08 -6.24
CA GLY A 82 10.13 -4.59 -6.04
C GLY A 82 9.96 -5.25 -4.69
N VAL A 83 8.73 -5.17 -4.18
CA VAL A 83 8.28 -5.81 -2.95
C VAL A 83 6.91 -6.47 -3.17
N PRO A 84 6.62 -7.61 -2.51
CA PRO A 84 5.28 -8.17 -2.52
C PRO A 84 4.33 -7.32 -1.65
N GLY A 85 3.23 -6.82 -2.23
CA GLY A 85 2.20 -6.08 -1.47
C GLY A 85 0.77 -6.63 -1.54
N LEU A 86 0.43 -7.46 -2.54
CA LEU A 86 -0.94 -7.88 -2.82
C LEU A 86 -1.72 -8.46 -1.61
N PRO A 87 -1.23 -9.48 -0.88
CA PRO A 87 -1.98 -10.05 0.24
C PRO A 87 -2.06 -9.13 1.48
N THR A 88 -1.20 -8.11 1.56
CA THR A 88 -1.12 -7.22 2.73
C THR A 88 -1.83 -5.88 2.55
N THR A 89 -2.14 -5.48 1.30
CA THR A 89 -2.77 -4.16 1.04
C THR A 89 -4.07 -3.95 1.81
N VAL A 90 -5.01 -4.89 1.72
CA VAL A 90 -6.30 -4.78 2.42
C VAL A 90 -6.12 -4.82 3.94
N PRO A 91 -5.41 -5.82 4.52
CA PRO A 91 -5.15 -5.84 5.96
C PRO A 91 -4.54 -4.53 6.50
N LEU A 92 -3.49 -4.00 5.86
CA LEU A 92 -2.86 -2.76 6.31
C LEU A 92 -3.84 -1.58 6.32
N LEU A 93 -4.66 -1.42 5.28
CA LEU A 93 -5.65 -0.35 5.23
C LEU A 93 -6.74 -0.52 6.30
N LEU A 94 -7.15 -1.76 6.60
CA LEU A 94 -8.09 -2.04 7.68
C LEU A 94 -7.46 -1.82 9.07
N THR A 95 -6.16 -2.06 9.24
CA THR A 95 -5.44 -1.66 10.44
C THR A 95 -5.50 -0.15 10.63
N ALA A 96 -5.28 0.65 9.57
CA ALA A 96 -5.44 2.11 9.65
C ALA A 96 -6.87 2.54 9.99
N VAL A 97 -7.88 1.75 9.58
CA VAL A 97 -9.27 1.94 10.00
C VAL A 97 -9.45 1.65 11.50
N GLY A 98 -8.93 0.53 12.00
CA GLY A 98 -8.97 0.18 13.42
C GLY A 98 -8.21 1.18 14.31
N GLU A 99 -7.16 1.81 13.78
CA GLU A 99 -6.40 2.87 14.45
C GLU A 99 -7.07 4.26 14.37
N GLY A 100 -8.21 4.39 13.69
CA GLY A 100 -8.91 5.66 13.52
C GLY A 100 -8.23 6.66 12.58
N ARG A 101 -7.25 6.22 11.79
CA ARG A 101 -6.52 7.06 10.82
C ARG A 101 -7.26 7.19 9.49
N LEU A 102 -8.15 6.24 9.19
CA LEU A 102 -8.91 6.12 7.96
C LEU A 102 -10.34 5.67 8.29
N SER A 103 -11.37 6.14 7.59
CA SER A 103 -12.70 5.54 7.72
C SER A 103 -12.82 4.29 6.84
N LEU A 104 -13.68 3.34 7.22
CA LEU A 104 -13.93 2.16 6.39
C LEU A 104 -14.42 2.54 4.99
N GLN A 105 -15.32 3.53 4.90
CA GLN A 105 -15.78 4.06 3.62
C GLN A 105 -14.61 4.56 2.77
N ARG A 106 -13.69 5.33 3.37
CA ARG A 106 -12.54 5.86 2.63
C ARG A 106 -11.58 4.75 2.17
N ALA A 107 -11.41 3.68 2.97
CA ALA A 107 -10.64 2.51 2.55
C ALA A 107 -11.28 1.83 1.32
N VAL A 108 -12.61 1.65 1.31
CA VAL A 108 -13.35 1.10 0.16
C VAL A 108 -13.21 1.99 -1.07
N GLU A 109 -13.31 3.31 -0.90
CA GLU A 109 -13.11 4.26 -1.99
C GLU A 109 -11.71 4.12 -2.60
N LEU A 110 -10.65 4.07 -1.79
CA LEU A 110 -9.27 3.96 -2.27
C LEU A 110 -8.96 2.64 -2.98
N LEU A 111 -9.64 1.56 -2.60
CA LEU A 111 -9.38 0.20 -3.10
C LEU A 111 -10.34 -0.27 -4.19
N SER A 112 -11.48 0.41 -4.37
CA SER A 112 -12.55 -0.04 -5.26
C SER A 112 -13.12 1.08 -6.13
N ASP A 113 -13.80 2.07 -5.54
CA ASP A 113 -14.47 3.12 -6.33
C ASP A 113 -13.48 4.04 -7.06
N GLY A 114 -12.35 4.35 -6.41
CA GLY A 114 -11.24 5.13 -6.92
C GLY A 114 -10.64 4.50 -8.18
N PRO A 115 -10.13 3.25 -8.12
CA PRO A 115 -9.63 2.54 -9.29
C PRO A 115 -10.64 2.51 -10.44
N ALA A 116 -11.91 2.20 -10.16
CA ALA A 116 -12.96 2.15 -11.17
C ALA A 116 -13.15 3.51 -11.87
N ARG A 117 -13.20 4.60 -11.10
CA ARG A 117 -13.29 5.97 -11.62
C ARG A 117 -12.05 6.40 -12.40
N VAL A 118 -10.84 6.07 -11.93
CA VAL A 118 -9.58 6.40 -12.62
C VAL A 118 -9.45 5.66 -13.95
N LEU A 119 -9.88 4.40 -14.01
CA LEU A 119 -9.81 3.58 -15.21
C LEU A 119 -11.01 3.76 -16.15
N GLY A 120 -12.07 4.45 -15.71
CA GLY A 120 -13.30 4.64 -16.48
C GLY A 120 -14.08 3.34 -16.68
N VAL A 121 -14.04 2.44 -15.70
CA VAL A 121 -14.72 1.13 -15.75
C VAL A 121 -15.84 1.04 -14.72
N GLU A 122 -16.89 0.31 -15.04
CA GLU A 122 -17.95 -0.02 -14.09
C GLU A 122 -17.53 -1.20 -13.22
N ARG A 123 -17.77 -1.10 -11.91
CA ARG A 123 -17.55 -2.21 -11.00
C ARG A 123 -18.69 -3.23 -11.15
N PRO A 124 -18.40 -4.54 -11.18
CA PRO A 124 -19.45 -5.56 -11.13
C PRO A 124 -20.30 -5.42 -9.86
N HIS A 125 -21.62 -5.40 -10.01
CA HIS A 125 -22.58 -5.15 -8.94
C HIS A 125 -22.68 -6.29 -7.90
N ASP A 126 -22.16 -7.47 -8.20
CA ASP A 126 -22.26 -8.70 -7.41
C ASP A 126 -20.90 -9.20 -6.89
N THR A 127 -19.93 -8.29 -6.75
CA THR A 127 -18.58 -8.61 -6.25
C THR A 127 -18.28 -7.92 -4.93
N GLY A 128 -17.61 -8.65 -4.03
CA GLY A 128 -17.25 -8.14 -2.72
C GLY A 128 -16.27 -9.06 -1.98
N CYS A 129 -15.82 -8.61 -0.82
CA CYS A 129 -14.96 -9.35 0.08
C CYS A 129 -15.57 -9.32 1.48
N VAL A 130 -15.51 -10.45 2.19
CA VAL A 130 -15.85 -10.53 3.62
C VAL A 130 -14.55 -10.54 4.40
N VAL A 131 -14.44 -9.63 5.37
CA VAL A 131 -13.25 -9.47 6.21
C VAL A 131 -13.64 -9.57 7.68
N GLU A 132 -12.78 -10.19 8.47
CA GLU A 132 -12.86 -10.18 9.93
C GLU A 132 -12.09 -8.95 10.44
N MET A 133 -12.73 -8.12 11.27
CA MET A 133 -12.20 -6.81 11.69
C MET A 133 -11.66 -6.83 13.13
N ASP A 134 -12.13 -7.75 13.97
CA ASP A 134 -11.88 -7.72 15.42
C ASP A 134 -10.78 -8.69 15.86
N THR A 135 -10.18 -9.42 14.91
CA THR A 135 -9.12 -10.39 15.18
C THR A 135 -7.77 -9.92 14.63
N PRO A 136 -6.96 -9.20 15.43
CA PRO A 136 -5.64 -8.79 15.00
C PRO A 136 -4.69 -9.98 14.87
N TRP A 137 -3.76 -9.89 13.94
CA TRP A 137 -2.72 -10.89 13.74
C TRP A 137 -1.38 -10.23 13.39
N VAL A 138 -0.31 -11.02 13.33
CA VAL A 138 1.03 -10.53 12.95
C VAL A 138 1.35 -11.03 11.56
N ILE A 139 1.73 -10.12 10.67
CA ILE A 139 2.13 -10.44 9.31
C ILE A 139 3.36 -11.36 9.35
N ASP A 140 3.19 -12.55 8.76
CA ASP A 140 4.22 -13.56 8.54
C ASP A 140 4.20 -13.94 7.04
N GLY A 141 5.17 -13.40 6.31
CA GLY A 141 5.34 -13.55 4.88
C GLY A 141 5.48 -14.99 4.42
N ALA A 142 5.93 -15.90 5.29
CA ALA A 142 6.00 -17.33 4.99
C ALA A 142 4.61 -18.00 4.98
N ARG A 143 3.60 -17.38 5.61
CA ARG A 143 2.20 -17.87 5.67
C ARG A 143 1.28 -17.16 4.68
N LEU A 144 1.73 -16.09 4.05
CA LEU A 144 0.94 -15.36 3.06
C LEU A 144 0.78 -16.17 1.78
N LEU A 145 -0.37 -16.03 1.12
CA LEU A 145 -0.56 -16.55 -0.22
C LEU A 145 0.37 -15.82 -1.20
N GLY A 146 1.29 -16.56 -1.80
CA GLY A 146 2.28 -16.04 -2.74
C GLY A 146 3.47 -16.99 -2.85
N ARG A 147 4.25 -16.88 -3.94
CA ARG A 147 5.41 -17.77 -4.17
C ARG A 147 6.72 -17.25 -3.59
N CYS A 148 6.78 -15.97 -3.21
CA CYS A 148 8.01 -15.35 -2.73
C CYS A 148 8.37 -15.70 -1.28
N GLY A 149 7.37 -15.96 -0.41
CA GLY A 149 7.59 -16.43 0.96
C GLY A 149 8.18 -15.38 1.92
N TRP A 150 8.01 -14.09 1.65
CA TRP A 150 8.45 -13.00 2.53
C TRP A 150 7.56 -11.76 2.37
N SER A 151 7.62 -10.84 3.32
CA SER A 151 6.91 -9.55 3.27
C SER A 151 7.76 -8.41 3.82
N PRO A 152 7.76 -7.21 3.24
CA PRO A 152 8.45 -6.06 3.86
C PRO A 152 7.77 -5.63 5.18
N TYR A 153 6.57 -6.13 5.45
CA TYR A 153 5.76 -5.86 6.65
C TYR A 153 5.87 -6.96 7.71
N ASP A 154 6.80 -7.92 7.57
CA ASP A 154 6.98 -8.99 8.55
C ASP A 154 7.13 -8.45 9.98
N GLY A 155 6.35 -9.02 10.90
CA GLY A 155 6.29 -8.59 12.31
C GLY A 155 5.34 -7.43 12.61
N MET A 156 4.73 -6.80 11.59
CA MET A 156 3.72 -5.76 11.82
C MET A 156 2.38 -6.38 12.21
N ARG A 157 1.64 -5.68 13.08
CA ARG A 157 0.27 -6.04 13.44
C ARG A 157 -0.67 -5.62 12.31
N ALA A 158 -1.55 -6.53 11.91
CA ALA A 158 -2.61 -6.31 10.95
C ALA A 158 -3.98 -6.53 11.60
#